data_AF-A0A3D3TAT2-F1
#
_entry.id   AF-A0A3D3TAT2-F1
#
_cell.length_a   1.000
_cell.length_b   1.000
_cell.length_c   1.000
_cell.angle_alpha   90.00
_cell.angle_beta   90.00
_cell.angle_gamma   90.00
#
_symmetry.space_group_name_H-M   'P 1'
#
loop_
_entity.id
_entity.type
_entity.pdbx_description
1 polymer ?
#
loop_
_entity_poly.entity_id
_entity_poly.type
_entity_poly.pdbx_seq_one_letter_code
_entity_poly.pdbx_strand_id
1 'polypeptide(L)'
;MRTVYLNPAGADYPGPHAPGERRRRLAGHLNARLGEYLGEGVEQVAVEEGDVVCARLSGYTGAQGAQALALHQVYCQGGGAWVRFVLSAATTFEDLDYVQGAVAQLLE
;
A
#
# COMPACT_ATOMS: atom_id res chain seq x y z
N MET A 1 -15.05 3.85 -10.48
CA MET A 1 -14.10 4.44 -9.51
C MET A 1 -13.96 3.43 -8.39
N ARG A 2 -12.77 2.87 -8.18
CA ARG A 2 -12.53 1.78 -7.21
C ARG A 2 -11.99 2.38 -5.92
N THR A 3 -12.35 1.82 -4.77
CA THR A 3 -11.86 2.24 -3.46
C THR A 3 -11.18 1.06 -2.79
N VAL A 4 -9.99 1.28 -2.23
CA VAL A 4 -9.16 0.23 -1.64
C VAL A 4 -8.82 0.59 -0.19
N TYR A 5 -9.16 -0.31 0.73
CA TYR A 5 -8.96 -0.12 2.17
C TYR A 5 -7.87 -1.06 2.69
N LEU A 6 -6.71 -0.50 3.03
CA LEU A 6 -5.49 -1.17 3.49
C LEU A 6 -5.02 -0.63 4.85
N ASN A 7 -5.95 -0.11 5.65
CA ASN A 7 -5.72 0.43 6.98
C ASN A 7 -6.64 -0.26 8.00
N PRO A 8 -6.13 -1.12 8.90
CA PRO A 8 -6.93 -1.86 9.88
C PRO A 8 -7.57 -0.98 10.96
N ALA A 9 -7.09 0.26 11.12
CA ALA A 9 -7.72 1.24 12.02
C ALA A 9 -8.89 1.98 11.36
N GLY A 10 -9.10 1.82 10.04
CA GLY A 10 -10.22 2.42 9.32
C GLY A 10 -11.52 1.64 9.55
N ALA A 11 -12.64 2.35 9.71
CA ALA A 11 -13.95 1.74 9.92
C ALA A 11 -14.39 0.80 8.78
N ASP A 12 -13.92 1.06 7.57
CA ASP A 12 -14.27 0.32 6.35
C ASP A 12 -13.26 -0.80 6.01
N TYR A 13 -12.37 -1.15 6.93
CA TYR A 13 -11.39 -2.21 6.70
C TYR A 13 -12.10 -3.59 6.58
N PRO A 14 -11.90 -4.33 5.47
CA PRO A 14 -12.76 -5.46 5.10
C PRO A 14 -12.48 -6.77 5.88
N GLY A 15 -11.78 -6.69 7.01
CA GLY A 15 -11.66 -7.79 7.97
C GLY A 15 -10.27 -8.42 8.04
N PRO A 16 -10.15 -9.63 8.61
CA PRO A 16 -8.88 -10.18 9.08
C PRO A 16 -7.89 -10.47 7.94
N HIS A 17 -6.63 -10.67 8.31
CA HIS A 17 -5.54 -10.97 7.37
C HIS A 17 -5.76 -12.26 6.57
N ALA A 18 -5.30 -12.30 5.31
CA ALA A 18 -5.40 -13.47 4.43
C ALA A 18 -4.66 -14.71 4.97
N PRO A 19 -5.00 -15.95 4.56
CA PRO A 19 -4.21 -17.15 4.86
C PRO A 19 -2.75 -17.03 4.38
N GLY A 20 -1.81 -17.60 5.14
CA GLY A 20 -0.38 -17.26 5.05
C GLY A 20 0.28 -17.35 3.67
N GLU A 21 -0.05 -18.33 2.83
CA GLU A 21 0.52 -18.43 1.48
C GLU A 21 -0.02 -17.35 0.53
N ARG A 22 -1.34 -17.17 0.49
CA ARG A 22 -1.99 -16.11 -0.31
C ARG A 22 -1.51 -14.73 0.12
N ARG A 23 -1.38 -14.53 1.43
CA ARG A 23 -0.84 -13.31 2.03
C ARG A 23 0.56 -12.96 1.49
N ARG A 24 1.50 -13.91 1.57
CA ARG A 24 2.86 -13.73 1.04
C ARG A 24 2.88 -13.42 -0.46
N ARG A 25 2.00 -14.07 -1.24
CA ARG A 25 1.90 -13.80 -2.69
C ARG A 25 1.41 -12.39 -2.98
N LEU A 26 0.39 -11.91 -2.26
CA LEU A 26 -0.12 -10.55 -2.40
C LEU A 26 0.92 -9.50 -1.94
N ALA A 27 1.54 -9.70 -0.78
CA ALA A 27 2.57 -8.80 -0.26
C ALA A 27 3.79 -8.74 -1.19
N GLY A 28 4.28 -9.90 -1.66
CA GLY A 28 5.38 -9.96 -2.61
C GLY A 28 5.05 -9.31 -3.94
N HIS A 29 3.81 -9.44 -4.42
CA HIS A 29 3.35 -8.79 -5.63
C HIS A 29 3.34 -7.26 -5.50
N LEU A 30 2.69 -6.72 -4.46
CA LEU A 30 2.67 -5.27 -4.24
C LEU A 30 4.09 -4.72 -4.02
N ASN A 31 4.93 -5.42 -3.25
CA ASN A 31 6.33 -5.05 -3.06
C ASN A 31 7.09 -4.96 -4.39
N ALA A 32 6.92 -5.94 -5.28
CA ALA A 32 7.53 -5.92 -6.60
C ALA A 32 7.04 -4.72 -7.45
N ARG A 33 5.72 -4.47 -7.45
CA ARG A 33 5.11 -3.36 -8.21
C ARG A 33 5.54 -1.99 -7.73
N LEU A 34 5.58 -1.76 -6.42
CA LEU A 34 6.10 -0.51 -5.88
C LEU A 34 7.63 -0.39 -6.08
N GLY A 35 8.32 -1.53 -6.11
CA GLY A 35 9.74 -1.63 -6.42
C GLY A 35 10.11 -1.16 -7.84
N GLU A 36 9.18 -1.21 -8.79
CA GLU A 36 9.37 -0.68 -10.15
C GLU A 36 9.63 0.83 -10.17
N TYR A 37 9.23 1.57 -9.12
CA TYR A 37 9.42 3.02 -9.00
C TYR A 37 10.60 3.41 -8.08
N LEU A 38 11.47 2.47 -7.72
CA LEU A 38 12.64 2.76 -6.89
C LEU A 38 13.60 3.72 -7.61
N GLY A 39 13.85 4.87 -7.00
CA GLY A 39 14.63 5.96 -7.59
C GLY A 39 13.81 6.92 -8.47
N GLU A 40 12.55 6.59 -8.74
CA GLU A 40 11.57 7.39 -9.48
C GLU A 40 10.47 7.91 -8.53
N GLY A 41 10.87 8.31 -7.33
CA GLY A 41 9.97 8.85 -6.31
C GLY A 41 9.58 7.86 -5.20
N VAL A 42 9.73 6.55 -5.39
CA VAL A 42 9.80 5.60 -4.27
C VAL A 42 11.26 5.47 -3.83
N GLU A 43 11.54 5.72 -2.55
CA GLU A 43 12.91 5.64 -2.02
C GLU A 43 13.22 4.23 -1.49
N GLN A 44 12.25 3.58 -0.86
CA GLN A 44 12.40 2.25 -0.27
C GLN A 44 11.06 1.51 -0.24
N VAL A 45 11.11 0.19 -0.37
CA VAL A 45 9.96 -0.71 -0.18
C VAL A 45 10.41 -1.90 0.67
N ALA A 46 9.58 -2.31 1.62
CA ALA A 46 9.83 -3.46 2.47
C ALA A 46 8.54 -4.22 2.77
N VAL A 47 8.67 -5.53 3.00
CA VAL A 47 7.58 -6.36 3.53
C VAL A 47 7.84 -6.62 5.01
N GLU A 48 6.97 -6.11 5.87
CA GLU A 48 6.92 -6.36 7.31
C GLU A 48 5.85 -7.42 7.61
N GLU A 49 6.13 -8.34 8.53
CA GLU A 49 5.18 -9.34 9.08
C GLU A 49 4.43 -10.23 8.06
N GLY A 50 4.83 -10.18 6.77
CA GLY A 50 4.30 -11.00 5.68
C GLY A 50 3.03 -10.47 5.00
N ASP A 51 2.34 -9.48 5.58
CA ASP A 51 1.14 -8.79 5.05
C ASP A 51 1.24 -7.27 5.04
N VAL A 52 2.25 -6.68 5.65
CA VAL A 52 2.42 -5.23 5.66
C VAL A 52 3.45 -4.89 4.61
N VAL A 53 3.04 -4.12 3.59
CA VAL A 53 3.98 -3.55 2.63
C VAL A 53 4.20 -2.10 3.01
N CYS A 54 5.44 -1.75 3.31
CA CYS A 54 5.87 -0.41 3.65
C CYS A 54 6.52 0.22 2.42
N ALA A 55 6.14 1.46 2.09
CA ALA A 55 6.84 2.26 1.09
C ALA A 55 7.20 3.63 1.65
N ARG A 56 8.39 4.12 1.29
CA ARG A 56 8.84 5.47 1.59
C ARG A 56 8.80 6.28 0.30
N LEU A 57 8.01 7.34 0.29
CA LEU A 57 7.80 8.19 -0.88
C LEU A 57 8.62 9.47 -0.73
N SER A 58 9.39 9.81 -1.76
CA SER A 58 10.23 11.01 -1.79
C SER A 58 9.40 12.26 -1.59
N GLY A 59 9.84 13.15 -0.70
CA GLY A 59 9.12 14.39 -0.41
C GLY A 59 7.88 14.25 0.49
N TYR A 60 7.51 13.04 0.90
CA TYR A 60 6.37 12.80 1.79
C TYR A 60 6.80 12.19 3.11
N THR A 61 6.24 12.70 4.21
CA THR A 61 6.11 11.89 5.43
C THR A 61 5.08 10.79 5.21
N GLY A 62 5.10 9.76 6.06
CA GLY A 62 4.10 8.69 5.99
C GLY A 62 2.66 9.21 6.08
N ALA A 63 2.41 10.18 6.96
CA ALA A 63 1.09 10.80 7.11
C ALA A 63 0.66 11.59 5.87
N GLN A 64 1.56 12.38 5.29
CA GLN A 64 1.26 13.14 4.07
C GLN A 64 1.04 12.21 2.87
N GLY A 65 1.85 11.16 2.73
CA GLY A 65 1.69 10.15 1.67
C GLY A 65 0.35 9.42 1.80
N ALA A 66 -0.05 9.04 3.02
CA ALA A 66 -1.34 8.41 3.26
C ALA A 66 -2.52 9.34 2.94
N GLN A 67 -2.41 10.63 3.28
CA GLN A 67 -3.43 11.63 2.91
C GLN A 67 -3.51 11.83 1.39
N ALA A 68 -2.37 11.88 0.71
CA ALA A 68 -2.33 12.05 -0.74
C ALA A 68 -2.93 10.83 -1.45
N LEU A 69 -2.57 9.61 -1.03
CA LEU A 69 -3.16 8.38 -1.57
C LEU A 69 -4.68 8.27 -1.34
N ALA A 70 -5.18 8.84 -0.24
CA ALA A 70 -6.63 8.88 0.00
C ALA A 70 -7.38 9.73 -1.04
N LEU A 71 -6.73 10.73 -1.67
CA LEU A 71 -7.32 11.47 -2.79
C LEU A 71 -7.56 10.57 -4.01
N HIS A 72 -6.75 9.51 -4.15
CA HIS A 72 -6.90 8.46 -5.17
C HIS A 72 -7.72 7.25 -4.65
N GLN A 73 -8.46 7.40 -3.55
CA GLN A 73 -9.30 6.36 -2.96
C GLN A 73 -8.51 5.14 -2.44
N VAL A 74 -7.23 5.32 -2.09
CA VAL A 74 -6.39 4.31 -1.43
C VAL A 74 -6.16 4.70 0.02
N TYR A 75 -6.80 3.98 0.93
CA TYR A 75 -6.72 4.24 2.37
C TYR A 75 -5.67 3.33 3.02
N CYS A 76 -4.55 3.91 3.43
CA CYS A 76 -3.45 3.22 4.07
C CYS A 76 -3.04 3.90 5.39
N GLN A 77 -2.10 3.32 6.12
CA GLN A 77 -1.58 3.93 7.34
C GLN A 77 -0.36 4.80 7.03
N GLY A 78 -0.27 5.97 7.67
CA GLY A 78 0.93 6.79 7.67
C GLY A 78 1.62 6.73 9.02
N GLY A 79 2.92 6.46 9.06
CA GLY A 79 3.71 6.43 10.29
C GLY A 79 5.18 6.76 10.06
N GLY A 80 5.70 7.78 10.75
CA GLY A 80 7.06 8.27 10.53
C GLY A 80 7.27 8.68 9.06
N ALA A 81 8.24 8.05 8.39
CA ALA A 81 8.53 8.26 6.97
C ALA A 81 7.82 7.28 6.02
N TRP A 82 6.97 6.38 6.53
CA TRP A 82 6.42 5.27 5.76
C TRP A 82 4.92 5.36 5.58
N VAL A 83 4.46 5.06 4.36
CA VAL A 83 3.10 4.57 4.14
C VAL A 83 3.10 3.05 4.31
N ARG A 84 2.07 2.52 4.96
CA ARG A 84 1.92 1.10 5.26
C ARG A 84 0.60 0.58 4.72
N PHE A 85 0.69 -0.44 3.87
CA PHE A 85 -0.42 -1.14 3.26
C PHE A 85 -0.61 -2.47 3.98
N VAL A 86 -1.65 -2.59 4.80
CA VAL A 86 -1.96 -3.83 5.50
C VAL A 86 -2.96 -4.63 4.67
N LEU A 87 -2.52 -5.78 4.17
CA LEU A 87 -3.32 -6.60 3.27
C LEU A 87 -4.31 -7.47 4.05
N SER A 88 -5.58 -7.43 3.67
CA SER A 88 -6.65 -8.23 4.27
C SER A 88 -6.93 -9.51 3.46
N ALA A 89 -7.76 -10.40 4.01
CA ALA A 89 -8.28 -11.56 3.28
C ALA A 89 -9.11 -11.18 2.04
N ALA A 90 -9.72 -9.99 2.05
CA ALA A 90 -10.51 -9.47 0.94
C ALA A 90 -9.64 -8.86 -0.17
N THR A 91 -8.37 -8.54 0.11
CA THR A 91 -7.49 -7.94 -0.89
C THR A 91 -7.26 -8.89 -2.07
N THR A 92 -7.40 -8.33 -3.27
CA THR A 92 -7.22 -9.00 -4.56
C THR A 92 -5.98 -8.45 -5.29
N PHE A 93 -5.47 -9.17 -6.29
CA PHE A 93 -4.39 -8.64 -7.14
C PHE A 93 -4.81 -7.36 -7.89
N GLU A 94 -6.07 -7.27 -8.32
CA GLU A 94 -6.62 -6.08 -8.96
C GLU A 94 -6.58 -4.84 -8.04
N ASP A 95 -6.79 -5.03 -6.73
CA ASP A 95 -6.60 -3.93 -5.76
C ASP A 95 -5.15 -3.47 -5.71
N LEU A 96 -4.19 -4.39 -5.86
CA LEU A 96 -2.77 -4.06 -5.84
C LEU A 96 -2.34 -3.33 -7.11
N ASP A 97 -2.86 -3.72 -8.27
CA ASP A 97 -2.66 -3.01 -9.53
C ASP A 97 -3.23 -1.58 -9.44
N TYR A 98 -4.38 -1.41 -8.79
CA TYR A 98 -4.95 -0.08 -8.55
C TYR A 98 -4.08 0.77 -7.61
N VAL A 99 -3.57 0.17 -6.51
CA VAL A 99 -2.62 0.86 -5.61
C VAL A 99 -1.35 1.28 -6.35
N GLN A 100 -0.83 0.42 -7.22
CA GLN A 100 0.32 0.75 -8.06
C GLN A 100 0.04 1.99 -8.92
N GLY A 101 -1.11 2.02 -9.61
CA GLY A 101 -1.50 3.16 -10.43
C GLY A 101 -1.69 4.45 -9.63
N ALA A 102 -2.27 4.37 -8.44
CA ALA A 102 -2.43 5.52 -7.55
C ALA A 102 -1.09 6.06 -7.05
N VAL A 103 -0.12 5.19 -6.73
CA VAL A 103 1.24 5.60 -6.38
C VAL A 103 1.92 6.25 -7.57
N ALA A 104 1.83 5.67 -8.77
CA ALA A 104 2.41 6.27 -9.97
C ALA A 104 1.89 7.70 -10.22
N GLN A 105 0.57 7.89 -10.16
CA GLN A 105 -0.06 9.22 -10.30
C GLN A 105 0.37 10.21 -9.23
N LEU A 106 0.70 9.74 -8.02
CA LEU A 106 1.17 10.60 -6.94
C LEU A 106 2.62 11.07 -7.16
N LEU A 107 3.41 10.33 -7.94
CA LEU A 107 4.82 10.62 -8.19
C LEU A 107 5.05 11.48 -9.45
N GLU A 108 4.02 11.67 -10.29
CA GLU A 108 3.99 12.58 -11.46
C GLU A 108 3.78 14.06 -11.05
#